data_AF-A0AAW6UKC4-F1
#
_entry.id   AF-A0AAW6UKC4-F1
#
_cell.length_a   1.000
_cell.length_b   1.000
_cell.length_c   1.000
_cell.angle_alpha   90.00
_cell.angle_beta   90.00
_cell.angle_gamma   90.00
#
_symmetry.space_group_name_H-M   'P 1'
#
loop_
_entity.id
_entity.type
_entity.pdbx_description
1 polymer ?
#
loop_
_entity_poly.entity_id
_entity_poly.type
_entity_poly.pdbx_seq_one_letter_code
_entity_poly.pdbx_strand_id
1 'polypeptide(L)'
;PVLAILDEVGQIVGPRSEFVDAIVTSQGAHKNPLLIAISTQAANDADLLSIWLDDAKNSKDPHIVSHVYEADKDADVLDPKAWKAANPALGNFRSLDDMKRLAEMASRMPSSENTFRNLNLNQRVSTVSPFISRSVWESC
;
A
#
# COMPACT_ATOMS: atom_id res chain seq x y z
N PRO A 1 -20.15 13.80 7.30
CA PRO A 1 -19.92 14.66 6.11
C PRO A 1 -20.48 13.98 4.86
N VAL A 2 -20.96 14.74 3.86
CA VAL A 2 -21.48 14.15 2.60
C VAL A 2 -20.35 13.57 1.75
N LEU A 3 -19.17 14.21 1.76
CA LEU A 3 -17.95 13.72 1.12
C LEU A 3 -16.81 13.74 2.14
N ALA A 4 -16.05 12.66 2.20
CA ALA A 4 -14.79 12.58 2.93
C ALA A 4 -13.71 12.02 2.01
N ILE A 5 -12.54 12.67 1.99
CA ILE A 5 -11.36 12.20 1.28
C ILE A 5 -10.27 12.03 2.33
N LEU A 6 -9.82 10.80 2.52
CA LEU A 6 -8.77 10.43 3.44
C LEU A 6 -7.53 10.08 2.61
N ASP A 7 -6.47 10.85 2.80
CA ASP A 7 -5.18 10.60 2.16
C ASP A 7 -4.23 9.93 3.18
N GLU A 8 -3.29 9.12 2.68
CA GLU A 8 -2.29 8.39 3.48
C GLU A 8 -2.88 7.43 4.53
N VAL A 9 -4.04 6.83 4.25
CA VAL A 9 -4.74 5.91 5.18
C VAL A 9 -3.89 4.69 5.56
N GLY A 10 -2.97 4.27 4.71
CA GLY A 10 -2.04 3.16 4.94
C GLY A 10 -1.00 3.42 6.02
N GLN A 11 -0.85 4.68 6.47
CA GLN A 11 0.01 5.04 7.60
C GLN A 11 -0.65 4.80 8.97
N ILE A 12 -1.95 4.50 9.00
CA ILE A 12 -2.65 4.18 10.24
C ILE A 12 -2.21 2.80 10.71
N VAL A 13 -1.48 2.79 11.83
CA VAL A 13 -1.03 1.56 12.49
C VAL A 13 -2.17 1.01 13.36
N GLY A 14 -2.41 -0.28 13.21
CA GLY A 14 -3.45 -1.00 13.93
C GLY A 14 -4.79 -1.04 13.17
N PRO A 15 -5.73 -1.86 13.65
CA PRO A 15 -6.93 -2.20 12.91
C PRO A 15 -7.99 -1.10 12.90
N ARG A 16 -7.80 -0.03 13.69
CA ARG A 16 -8.79 1.04 13.89
C ARG A 16 -8.12 2.39 14.15
N SER A 17 -8.86 3.44 13.80
CA SER A 17 -8.52 4.83 14.13
C SER A 17 -9.78 5.55 14.57
N GLU A 18 -9.79 6.07 15.80
CA GLU A 18 -10.94 6.81 16.35
C GLU A 18 -11.34 7.99 15.46
N PHE A 19 -10.34 8.65 14.85
CA PHE A 19 -10.58 9.75 13.91
C PHE A 19 -11.34 9.28 12.66
N VAL A 20 -10.90 8.19 12.05
CA VAL A 20 -11.55 7.64 10.86
C VAL A 20 -12.95 7.11 11.20
N ASP A 21 -13.09 6.42 12.33
CA ASP A 21 -14.36 5.89 12.81
C ASP A 21 -15.40 7.01 13.03
N ALA A 22 -14.98 8.16 13.57
CA ALA A 22 -15.82 9.33 13.73
C ALA A 22 -16.29 9.91 12.38
N ILE A 23 -15.40 9.98 11.39
CA ILE A 23 -15.75 10.42 10.03
C ILE A 23 -16.78 9.48 9.42
N VAL A 24 -16.52 8.17 9.40
CA VAL A 24 -17.43 7.15 8.85
C VAL A 24 -18.79 7.20 9.55
N THR A 25 -18.81 7.23 10.88
CA THR A 25 -20.05 7.27 11.67
C THR A 25 -20.89 8.51 11.33
N SER A 26 -20.25 9.68 11.24
CA SER A 26 -20.94 10.93 10.92
C SER A 26 -21.50 10.98 9.49
N GLN A 27 -21.08 10.08 8.60
CA GLN A 27 -21.69 9.95 7.26
C GLN A 27 -23.09 9.32 7.30
N GLY A 28 -23.43 8.56 8.35
CA GLY A 28 -24.75 7.92 8.50
C GLY A 28 -25.93 8.90 8.58
N ALA A 29 -25.68 10.19 8.81
CA ALA A 29 -26.70 11.24 8.75
C ALA A 29 -27.12 11.64 7.33
N HIS A 30 -26.42 11.14 6.30
CA HIS A 30 -26.65 11.51 4.90
C HIS A 30 -27.16 10.32 4.08
N LYS A 31 -28.02 10.59 3.09
CA LYS A 31 -28.63 9.55 2.25
C LYS A 31 -27.65 8.88 1.29
N ASN A 32 -26.73 9.65 0.70
CA ASN A 32 -25.75 9.18 -0.29
C ASN A 32 -24.37 9.77 0.01
N PRO A 33 -23.72 9.39 1.12
CA PRO A 33 -22.37 9.86 1.41
C PRO A 33 -21.35 9.16 0.49
N LEU A 34 -20.21 9.83 0.25
CA LEU A 34 -19.06 9.26 -0.44
C LEU A 34 -17.82 9.36 0.45
N LEU A 35 -17.11 8.24 0.57
CA LEU A 35 -15.80 8.15 1.21
C LEU A 35 -14.78 7.73 0.17
N ILE A 36 -13.68 8.46 0.07
CA ILE A 36 -12.55 8.13 -0.79
C ILE A 36 -11.33 7.95 0.12
N ALA A 37 -10.67 6.81 0.04
CA ALA A 37 -9.41 6.54 0.70
C ALA A 37 -8.31 6.39 -0.37
N ILE A 38 -7.22 7.12 -0.21
CA ILE A 38 -6.07 7.14 -1.14
C ILE A 38 -4.83 6.88 -0.31
N SER A 39 -3.99 5.93 -0.73
CA SER A 39 -2.75 5.60 -0.02
C SER A 39 -1.92 4.57 -0.80
N THR A 40 -0.67 4.40 -0.40
CA THR A 40 0.05 3.12 -0.51
C THR A 40 -0.52 2.10 0.48
N GLN A 41 -0.34 0.80 0.22
CA GLN A 41 -0.73 -0.27 1.12
C GLN A 41 -0.03 -0.11 2.47
N ALA A 42 -0.77 -0.42 3.55
CA ALA A 42 -0.17 -0.53 4.87
C ALA A 42 0.84 -1.67 4.91
N ALA A 43 1.82 -1.57 5.81
CA ALA A 43 2.90 -2.55 5.91
C ALA A 43 2.39 -3.92 6.40
N ASN A 44 1.39 -3.94 7.29
CA ASN A 44 0.87 -5.16 7.89
C ASN A 44 -0.57 -5.45 7.44
N ASP A 45 -0.92 -6.73 7.40
CA ASP A 45 -2.28 -7.18 7.05
C ASP A 45 -3.33 -6.75 8.10
N ALA A 46 -2.91 -6.53 9.34
CA ALA A 46 -3.79 -6.15 10.45
C ALA A 46 -4.04 -4.64 10.56
N ASP A 47 -3.42 -3.84 9.70
CA ASP A 47 -3.61 -2.39 9.69
C ASP A 47 -4.90 -2.02 8.93
N LEU A 48 -5.51 -0.91 9.33
CA LEU A 48 -6.85 -0.48 8.90
C LEU A 48 -7.06 -0.57 7.37
N LEU A 49 -6.12 -0.03 6.58
CA LEU A 49 -6.26 -0.02 5.12
C LEU A 49 -6.19 -1.43 4.52
N SER A 50 -5.31 -2.29 5.02
CA SER A 50 -5.20 -3.69 4.55
C SER A 50 -6.52 -4.44 4.79
N ILE A 51 -7.12 -4.25 5.97
CA ILE A 51 -8.43 -4.82 6.31
C ILE A 51 -9.51 -4.32 5.34
N TRP A 52 -9.54 -3.03 5.03
CA TRP A 52 -10.52 -2.47 4.08
C TRP A 52 -10.33 -3.00 2.66
N LEU A 53 -9.09 -3.13 2.19
CA LEU A 53 -8.80 -3.69 0.86
C LEU A 53 -9.19 -5.17 0.77
N ASP A 54 -8.95 -5.93 1.83
CA ASP A 54 -9.31 -7.35 1.90
C ASP A 54 -10.82 -7.55 1.98
N ASP A 55 -11.53 -6.71 2.76
CA ASP A 55 -12.99 -6.71 2.77
C ASP A 55 -13.55 -6.36 1.38
N ALA A 56 -13.06 -5.30 0.73
CA ALA A 56 -13.48 -4.91 -0.61
C ALA A 56 -13.32 -6.05 -1.64
N LYS A 57 -12.22 -6.82 -1.54
CA LYS A 57 -11.94 -7.98 -2.40
C LYS A 57 -12.87 -9.17 -2.11
N ASN A 58 -13.18 -9.42 -0.84
CA ASN A 58 -13.87 -10.62 -0.39
C ASN A 58 -15.40 -10.46 -0.37
N SER A 59 -15.91 -9.31 0.09
CA SER A 59 -17.34 -9.05 0.26
C SER A 59 -18.06 -8.89 -1.09
N LYS A 60 -17.35 -8.37 -2.10
CA LYS A 60 -17.91 -7.99 -3.41
C LYS A 60 -19.13 -7.05 -3.26
N ASP A 61 -19.12 -6.22 -2.22
CA ASP A 61 -20.17 -5.24 -2.00
C ASP A 61 -20.23 -4.26 -3.20
N PRO A 62 -21.38 -4.12 -3.87
CA PRO A 62 -21.51 -3.21 -5.01
C PRO A 62 -21.33 -1.72 -4.64
N HIS A 63 -21.34 -1.37 -3.36
CA HIS A 63 -21.09 0.00 -2.89
C HIS A 63 -19.60 0.31 -2.73
N ILE A 64 -18.72 -0.70 -2.82
CA ILE A 64 -17.27 -0.53 -2.68
C ILE A 64 -16.63 -0.62 -4.07
N VAL A 65 -15.91 0.43 -4.45
CA VAL A 65 -15.05 0.42 -5.64
C VAL A 65 -13.60 0.46 -5.15
N SER A 66 -12.83 -0.56 -5.49
CA SER A 66 -11.43 -0.68 -5.08
C SER A 66 -10.53 -0.89 -6.29
N HIS A 67 -9.42 -0.15 -6.32
CA HIS A 67 -8.35 -0.28 -7.30
C HIS A 67 -7.03 -0.40 -6.55
N VAL A 68 -6.42 -1.59 -6.60
CA VAL A 68 -5.11 -1.85 -6.00
C VAL A 68 -4.13 -2.13 -7.13
N TYR A 69 -3.05 -1.34 -7.17
CA TYR A 69 -1.94 -1.52 -8.09
C TYR A 69 -0.74 -1.97 -7.29
N GLU A 70 -0.35 -3.23 -7.41
CA GLU A 70 0.76 -3.82 -6.68
C GLU A 70 1.57 -4.72 -7.59
N ALA A 71 2.87 -4.86 -7.30
CA ALA A 71 3.68 -5.88 -7.93
C ALA A 71 3.44 -7.25 -7.26
N ASP A 72 3.77 -8.32 -7.97
CA ASP A 72 3.80 -9.66 -7.38
C ASP A 72 4.69 -9.68 -6.12
N LYS A 73 4.26 -10.39 -5.08
CA LYS A 73 4.96 -10.50 -3.78
C LYS A 73 6.43 -10.92 -3.93
N ASP A 74 6.72 -11.78 -4.91
CA ASP A 74 8.06 -12.35 -5.12
C ASP A 74 8.79 -11.65 -6.29
N ALA A 75 8.26 -10.52 -6.77
CA ALA A 75 8.88 -9.74 -7.83
C ALA A 75 10.28 -9.25 -7.41
N ASP A 76 11.19 -9.29 -8.39
CA ASP A 76 12.50 -8.67 -8.27
C ASP A 76 12.35 -7.15 -8.18
N VAL A 77 13.02 -6.55 -7.21
CA VAL A 77 13.03 -5.09 -7.02
C VAL A 77 13.60 -4.36 -8.23
N LEU A 78 14.39 -5.03 -9.08
CA LEU A 78 14.95 -4.48 -10.31
C LEU A 78 14.07 -4.69 -11.55
N ASP A 79 12.92 -5.39 -11.45
CA ASP A 79 12.06 -5.67 -12.61
C ASP A 79 11.21 -4.46 -13.04
N PRO A 80 11.42 -3.89 -14.25
CA PRO A 80 10.62 -2.78 -14.73
C PRO A 80 9.13 -3.12 -14.91
N LYS A 81 8.78 -4.40 -15.12
CA LYS A 81 7.37 -4.82 -15.20
C LYS A 81 6.70 -4.72 -13.84
N ALA A 82 7.39 -5.15 -12.77
CA ALA A 82 6.94 -4.97 -11.39
C ALA A 82 6.71 -3.49 -11.06
N TRP A 83 7.63 -2.61 -11.48
CA TRP A 83 7.46 -1.17 -11.27
C TRP A 83 6.20 -0.63 -11.95
N LYS A 84 5.93 -1.05 -13.19
CA LYS A 84 4.76 -0.59 -13.95
C LYS A 84 3.46 -1.15 -13.40
N ALA A 85 3.46 -2.38 -12.88
CA ALA A 85 2.29 -3.00 -12.25
C ALA A 85 1.83 -2.21 -11.01
N ALA A 86 2.78 -1.83 -10.14
CA ALA A 86 2.50 -0.99 -8.97
C ALA A 86 2.26 0.48 -9.31
N ASN A 87 2.81 0.98 -10.43
CA ASN A 87 2.76 2.38 -10.82
C ASN A 87 2.25 2.54 -12.27
N PRO A 88 0.93 2.52 -12.50
CA PRO A 88 0.35 2.63 -13.85
C PRO A 88 0.80 3.88 -14.62
N ALA A 89 1.11 4.96 -13.91
CA ALA A 89 1.57 6.22 -14.48
C ALA A 89 3.12 6.39 -14.48
N LEU A 90 3.88 5.32 -14.28
CA LEU A 90 5.34 5.33 -14.43
C LEU A 90 5.74 5.84 -15.82
N GLY A 91 6.64 6.82 -15.83
CA GLY A 91 7.08 7.55 -17.03
C GLY A 91 6.21 8.75 -17.40
N ASN A 92 5.10 9.01 -16.69
CA ASN A 92 4.29 10.20 -16.85
C ASN A 92 4.52 11.15 -15.66
N PHE A 93 3.78 10.99 -14.54
CA PHE A 93 4.04 11.78 -13.33
C PHE A 93 5.10 11.14 -12.43
N ARG A 94 5.14 9.80 -12.38
CA ARG A 94 6.13 9.06 -11.58
C ARG A 94 7.40 8.90 -12.43
N SER A 95 8.49 9.49 -11.98
CA SER A 95 9.78 9.45 -12.67
C SER A 95 10.34 8.03 -12.77
N LEU A 96 10.65 7.60 -13.99
CA LEU A 96 11.29 6.31 -14.24
C LEU A 96 12.74 6.29 -13.74
N ASP A 97 13.46 7.40 -13.86
CA ASP A 97 14.87 7.49 -13.44
C ASP A 97 14.99 7.47 -11.92
N ASP A 98 14.07 8.14 -11.21
CA ASP A 98 14.00 8.02 -9.75
C ASP A 98 13.65 6.59 -9.32
N MET A 99 12.71 5.93 -10.01
CA MET A 99 12.35 4.54 -9.73
C MET A 99 13.55 3.59 -9.87
N LYS A 100 14.32 3.72 -10.96
CA LYS A 100 15.55 2.94 -11.18
C LYS A 100 16.56 3.18 -10.07
N ARG A 101 16.81 4.44 -9.70
CA ARG A 101 17.76 4.80 -8.64
C ARG A 101 17.36 4.19 -7.28
N LEU A 102 16.08 4.26 -6.93
CA LEU A 102 15.55 3.67 -5.70
C LEU A 102 15.64 2.14 -5.73
N ALA A 103 15.31 1.51 -6.86
CA ALA A 103 15.41 0.07 -7.05
C ALA A 103 16.86 -0.43 -6.90
N GLU A 104 17.83 0.25 -7.49
CA GLU A 104 19.25 -0.06 -7.34
C GLU A 104 19.76 0.13 -5.90
N MET A 105 19.22 1.12 -5.18
CA MET A 105 19.54 1.31 -3.76
C MET A 105 18.98 0.14 -2.94
N ALA A 106 17.73 -0.24 -3.19
CA ALA A 106 17.07 -1.38 -2.56
C ALA A 106 17.81 -2.70 -2.84
N SER A 107 18.28 -2.92 -4.06
CA SER A 107 19.00 -4.15 -4.42
C SER A 107 20.39 -4.26 -3.75
N ARG A 108 20.99 -3.14 -3.36
CA ARG A 108 22.30 -3.10 -2.69
C ARG A 108 22.21 -3.02 -1.16
N MET A 109 21.09 -2.52 -0.63
CA MET A 109 20.90 -2.27 0.80
C MET A 109 19.65 -3.00 1.32
N PRO A 110 19.83 -4.11 2.06
CA PRO A 110 18.70 -4.87 2.62
C PRO A 110 17.75 -4.01 3.48
N SER A 111 18.31 -3.02 4.21
CA SER A 111 17.52 -2.08 5.02
C SER A 111 16.59 -1.16 4.21
N SER A 112 16.90 -0.94 2.93
CA SER A 112 16.09 -0.12 2.02
C SER A 112 15.12 -0.96 1.19
N GLU A 113 15.35 -2.27 1.09
CA GLU A 113 14.54 -3.17 0.26
C GLU A 113 13.08 -3.19 0.71
N ASN A 114 12.83 -3.39 2.01
CA ASN A 114 11.46 -3.43 2.54
C ASN A 114 10.71 -2.11 2.33
N THR A 115 11.40 -0.99 2.51
CA THR A 115 10.83 0.34 2.25
C THR A 115 10.48 0.51 0.77
N PHE A 116 11.35 0.10 -0.15
CA PHE A 116 11.07 0.15 -1.58
C PHE A 116 9.91 -0.78 -1.96
N ARG A 117 9.89 -2.00 -1.43
CA ARG A 117 8.81 -2.96 -1.65
C ARG A 117 7.47 -2.39 -1.20
N ASN A 118 7.39 -1.78 -0.02
CA ASN A 118 6.15 -1.17 0.45
C ASN A 118 5.78 0.11 -0.32
N LEU A 119 6.68 1.07 -0.44
CA LEU A 119 6.35 2.39 -0.98
C LEU A 119 6.34 2.48 -2.51
N ASN A 120 7.11 1.63 -3.20
CA ASN A 120 7.28 1.69 -4.66
C ASN A 120 6.66 0.49 -5.37
N LEU A 121 6.68 -0.69 -4.76
CA LEU A 121 6.02 -1.90 -5.30
C LEU A 121 4.63 -2.13 -4.71
N ASN A 122 4.23 -1.29 -3.74
CA ASN A 122 2.96 -1.36 -3.05
C ASN A 122 2.72 -2.72 -2.37
N GLN A 123 3.76 -3.37 -1.86
CA GLN A 123 3.69 -4.69 -1.21
C GLN A 123 3.47 -4.55 0.30
N ARG A 124 2.70 -5.46 0.90
CA ARG A 124 2.56 -5.55 2.35
C ARG A 124 3.77 -6.25 2.96
N VAL A 125 4.78 -5.48 3.29
CA VAL A 125 5.99 -5.94 3.95
C VAL A 125 6.33 -5.01 5.11
N SER A 126 6.79 -5.58 6.22
CA SER A 126 7.26 -4.78 7.34
C SER A 126 8.44 -3.92 6.90
N THR A 127 8.32 -2.60 7.02
CA THR A 127 9.40 -1.65 6.71
C THR A 127 10.58 -1.74 7.69
N VAL A 128 10.40 -2.46 8.81
CA VAL A 128 11.48 -2.79 9.73
C VAL A 128 12.29 -3.94 9.13
N SER A 129 13.54 -3.68 8.76
CA SER A 129 14.46 -4.73 8.34
C SER A 129 14.82 -5.61 9.53
N PRO A 130 14.58 -6.94 9.48
CA PRO A 130 15.17 -7.85 10.45
C PRO A 130 16.71 -7.76 10.40
N PHE A 131 17.36 -8.10 11.52
CA PHE A 131 18.84 -8.09 11.64
C PHE A 131 19.52 -9.01 10.61
N ILE A 132 18.82 -10.06 10.17
CA ILE A 132 19.23 -10.96 9.08
C ILE A 132 18.22 -10.82 7.95
N SER A 133 18.68 -10.59 6.72
CA SER A 133 17.77 -10.51 5.56
C SER A 133 17.07 -11.85 5.31
N ARG A 134 15.84 -11.81 4.81
CA ARG A 134 15.05 -13.01 4.50
C ARG A 134 15.78 -13.94 3.53
N SER A 135 16.45 -13.38 2.53
CA SER A 135 17.27 -14.13 1.57
C SER A 135 18.44 -14.88 2.21
N VAL A 136 19.08 -14.30 3.23
CA VAL A 136 20.15 -14.96 4.00
C VAL A 136 19.57 -16.06 4.89
N TRP A 137 18.44 -15.79 5.54
CA TRP A 137 17.74 -16.77 6.38
C TRP A 137 17.27 -18.00 5.58
N GLU A 138 16.67 -17.79 4.41
CA GLU A 138 16.18 -18.86 3.54
C GLU A 138 17.31 -19.65 2.85
N SER A 139 18.55 -19.16 2.88
CA SER A 139 19.74 -19.85 2.34
C SER A 139 20.43 -20.79 3.32
N CYS A 140 20.01 -20.79 4.59
CA CYS A 140 20.51 -21.67 5.66
C CYS A 140 19.56 -22.85 5.89
#